data_AF-S3HNH5-F1
#
_entry.id   AF-S3HNH5-F1
#
_cell.length_a   1.000
_cell.length_b   1.000
_cell.length_c   1.000
_cell.angle_alpha   90.00
_cell.angle_beta   90.00
_cell.angle_gamma   90.00
#
_symmetry.space_group_name_H-M   'P 1'
#
loop_
_entity.id
_entity.type
_entity.pdbx_description
1 polymer ?
#
loop_
_entity_poly.entity_id
_entity_poly.type
_entity_poly.pdbx_seq_one_letter_code
_entity_poly.pdbx_strand_id
1 'polypeptide(L)'
;MGSDGRRRYDPASVDRLVAACLEPGVSVSRLALEHGVNVNLLRKWIQRAKRLGHPVPAGPAFVPVQVGPDRSLAVQRSSLDKRIERLSCAAKLSASLPNGVSVSVECSDVDGLTAIIGALGHVQARR
;
A
#
# COMPACT_ATOMS: atom_id res chain seq x y z
N MET A 1 15.81 29.06 15.82
CA MET A 1 16.60 27.83 15.53
C MET A 1 15.62 26.68 15.37
N GLY A 2 15.13 26.45 14.15
CA GLY A 2 14.12 25.43 13.87
C GLY A 2 14.79 24.07 13.76
N SER A 3 14.72 23.26 14.80
CA SER A 3 15.03 21.84 14.72
C SER A 3 13.95 21.16 13.88
N ASP A 4 14.23 20.89 12.61
CA ASP A 4 13.45 19.98 11.78
C ASP A 4 13.17 18.71 12.59
N GLY A 5 11.94 18.56 13.12
CA GLY A 5 11.52 17.49 14.01
C GLY A 5 11.53 16.09 13.38
N ARG A 6 12.22 15.92 12.25
CA ARG A 6 12.44 14.65 11.57
C ARG A 6 13.64 13.96 12.19
N ARG A 7 13.38 12.91 12.97
CA ARG A 7 14.40 11.93 13.36
C ARG A 7 15.07 11.40 12.10
N ARG A 8 16.34 11.79 11.88
CA ARG A 8 17.18 11.20 10.82
C ARG A 8 17.77 9.92 11.38
N TYR A 9 17.51 8.80 10.70
CA TYR A 9 18.11 7.52 11.02
C TYR A 9 19.30 7.30 10.11
N ASP A 10 20.42 6.94 10.71
CA ASP A 10 21.62 6.53 9.98
C ASP A 10 21.33 5.21 9.23
N PRO A 11 21.62 5.14 7.91
CA PRO A 11 21.28 3.97 7.09
C PRO A 11 21.92 2.67 7.60
N ALA A 12 23.18 2.71 8.04
CA ALA A 12 23.86 1.52 8.57
C ALA A 12 23.20 1.02 9.87
N SER A 13 22.65 1.93 10.67
CA SER A 13 21.91 1.60 11.89
C SER A 13 20.53 1.01 11.58
N VAL A 14 19.86 1.49 10.51
CA VAL A 14 18.61 0.90 10.01
C VAL A 14 18.85 -0.51 9.47
N ASP A 15 19.92 -0.73 8.70
CA ASP A 15 20.21 -2.02 8.10
C ASP A 15 20.49 -3.10 9.15
N ARG A 16 21.25 -2.78 10.19
CA ARG A 16 21.48 -3.68 11.33
C ARG A 16 20.18 -4.04 12.05
N LEU A 17 19.30 -3.06 12.27
CA LEU A 17 18.01 -3.29 12.91
C LEU A 17 17.09 -4.18 12.05
N VAL A 18 17.09 -3.96 10.74
CA VAL A 18 16.34 -4.78 9.79
C VAL A 18 16.87 -6.21 9.74
N ALA A 19 18.20 -6.40 9.74
CA ALA A 19 18.83 -7.72 9.78
C ALA A 19 18.43 -8.50 11.04
N ALA A 20 18.49 -7.85 12.22
CA ALA A 20 18.05 -8.46 13.48
C ALA A 20 16.58 -8.88 13.47
N CYS A 21 15.72 -8.17 12.74
CA CYS A 21 14.30 -8.51 12.60
C CYS A 21 14.01 -9.66 11.62
N LEU A 22 14.99 -10.07 10.83
CA LEU A 22 14.85 -11.20 9.89
C LEU A 22 15.17 -12.54 10.53
N GLU A 23 15.78 -12.55 11.72
CA GLU A 23 16.06 -13.76 12.48
C GLU A 23 14.77 -14.46 12.94
N PRO A 24 14.69 -15.81 12.82
CA PRO A 24 13.51 -16.56 13.22
C PRO A 24 13.27 -16.48 14.74
N GLY A 25 12.02 -16.26 15.13
CA GLY A 25 11.63 -16.17 16.55
C GLY A 25 11.72 -14.76 17.16
N VAL A 26 12.13 -13.77 16.36
CA VAL A 26 12.27 -12.39 16.82
C VAL A 26 11.00 -11.57 16.55
N SER A 27 10.52 -10.86 17.57
CA SER A 27 9.35 -9.97 17.43
C SER A 27 9.77 -8.59 16.96
N VAL A 28 9.37 -8.23 15.74
CA VAL A 28 9.59 -6.90 15.14
C VAL A 28 9.05 -5.77 16.03
N SER A 29 7.91 -5.99 16.68
CA SER A 29 7.32 -4.98 17.56
C SER A 29 8.18 -4.74 18.80
N ARG A 30 8.78 -5.80 19.34
CA ARG A 30 9.69 -5.71 20.49
C ARG A 30 10.95 -4.93 20.16
N LEU A 31 11.61 -5.24 19.04
CA LEU A 31 12.78 -4.48 18.58
C LEU A 31 12.47 -3.03 18.29
N ALA A 32 11.32 -2.73 17.69
CA ALA A 32 10.97 -1.32 17.43
C ALA A 32 10.85 -0.53 18.74
N LEU A 33 10.25 -1.13 19.79
CA LEU A 33 10.15 -0.50 21.11
C LEU A 33 11.51 -0.34 21.78
N GLU A 34 12.35 -1.38 21.77
CA GLU A 34 13.71 -1.35 22.33
C GLU A 34 14.58 -0.27 21.67
N HIS A 35 14.42 -0.05 20.36
CA HIS A 35 15.15 0.96 19.59
C HIS A 35 14.43 2.31 19.48
N GLY A 36 13.25 2.48 20.09
CA GLY A 36 12.46 3.72 20.03
C GLY A 36 12.00 4.12 18.62
N VAL A 37 11.88 3.14 17.71
CA VAL A 37 11.47 3.30 16.31
C VAL A 37 9.99 2.92 16.19
N ASN A 38 9.26 3.62 15.31
CA ASN A 38 7.89 3.23 14.98
C ASN A 38 7.87 1.86 14.29
N VAL A 39 7.13 0.90 14.83
CA VAL A 39 6.94 -0.45 14.27
C VAL A 39 6.56 -0.42 12.79
N ASN A 40 5.70 0.52 12.39
CA ASN A 40 5.25 0.67 10.99
C ASN A 40 6.39 1.08 10.06
N LEU A 41 7.32 1.91 10.55
CA LEU A 41 8.50 2.32 9.80
C LEU A 41 9.46 1.13 9.61
N LEU A 42 9.69 0.37 10.69
CA LEU A 42 10.53 -0.83 10.66
C LEU A 42 9.97 -1.89 9.70
N ARG A 43 8.65 -2.13 9.70
CA ARG A 43 7.98 -3.03 8.72
C ARG A 43 8.20 -2.58 7.27
N LYS A 44 8.15 -1.27 7.00
CA LYS A 44 8.43 -0.73 5.66
C LYS A 44 9.88 -0.98 5.24
N TRP A 45 10.84 -0.83 6.16
CA TRP A 45 12.26 -1.10 5.87
C TRP A 45 12.52 -2.58 5.61
N ILE A 46 11.97 -3.47 6.43
CA ILE A 46 12.03 -4.93 6.21
C ILE A 46 11.48 -5.31 4.83
N GLN A 47 10.34 -4.75 4.45
CA GLN A 47 9.73 -5.03 3.14
C GLN A 47 10.60 -4.53 1.97
N ARG A 48 11.31 -3.41 2.14
CA ARG A 48 12.27 -2.91 1.13
C ARG A 48 13.48 -3.82 1.03
N ALA A 49 14.08 -4.21 2.16
CA ALA A 49 15.22 -5.12 2.20
C ALA A 49 14.90 -6.47 1.53
N LYS A 50 13.71 -7.03 1.78
CA LYS A 50 13.25 -8.26 1.11
C LYS A 50 13.12 -8.13 -0.41
N ARG A 51 12.73 -6.95 -0.92
CA ARG A 51 12.64 -6.69 -2.37
C ARG A 51 14.01 -6.52 -3.03
N LEU A 52 14.99 -5.99 -2.29
CA LEU A 52 16.35 -5.81 -2.78
C LEU A 52 17.17 -7.11 -2.73
N GLY A 53 16.92 -7.97 -1.74
CA GLY A 53 17.58 -9.27 -1.58
C GLY A 53 16.95 -10.42 -2.37
N HIS A 54 15.79 -10.22 -2.99
CA HIS A 54 15.16 -11.22 -3.86
C HIS A 54 15.36 -10.79 -5.31
N PRO A 55 16.20 -11.48 -6.11
CA PRO A 55 16.05 -11.39 -7.56
C PRO A 55 14.64 -11.86 -7.86
N VAL A 56 13.79 -10.99 -8.41
CA VAL A 56 12.51 -11.43 -8.95
C VAL A 56 12.82 -12.58 -9.90
N PRO A 57 12.32 -13.81 -9.67
CA PRO A 57 12.52 -14.87 -10.64
C PRO A 57 11.75 -14.44 -11.88
N ALA A 58 12.48 -14.06 -12.92
CA ALA A 58 11.92 -13.82 -14.25
C ALA A 58 11.63 -15.19 -14.91
N GLY A 59 10.79 -15.99 -14.25
CA GLY A 59 10.36 -17.29 -14.73
C GLY A 59 8.98 -17.62 -14.16
N PRO A 60 8.13 -18.33 -14.91
CA PRO A 60 6.80 -18.69 -14.43
C PRO A 60 6.97 -19.62 -13.22
N ALA A 61 6.61 -19.13 -12.03
CA ALA A 61 6.68 -19.87 -10.77
C ALA A 61 5.50 -20.85 -10.58
N PHE A 62 4.97 -21.38 -11.69
CA PHE A 62 3.85 -22.32 -11.68
C PHE A 62 4.27 -23.59 -12.43
N VAL A 63 4.59 -24.62 -11.67
CA VAL A 63 4.62 -25.99 -12.19
C VAL A 63 3.18 -26.53 -12.08
N PRO A 64 2.52 -26.92 -13.19
CA PRO A 64 1.20 -27.52 -13.10
C PRO A 64 1.30 -28.88 -12.41
N VAL A 65 0.76 -28.98 -11.19
CA VAL A 65 0.55 -30.27 -10.52
C VAL A 65 -0.68 -30.91 -11.15
N GLN A 66 -0.48 -32.01 -11.89
CA GLN A 66 -1.60 -32.82 -12.36
C GLN A 66 -2.21 -33.56 -11.18
N VAL A 67 -3.44 -33.19 -10.83
CA VAL A 67 -4.23 -33.87 -9.80
C VAL A 67 -5.05 -34.94 -10.52
N GLY A 68 -4.68 -36.21 -10.32
CA GLY A 68 -5.55 -37.33 -10.66
C GLY A 68 -6.78 -37.35 -9.73
N PRO A 69 -7.93 -37.87 -10.18
CA PRO A 69 -9.11 -37.91 -9.33
C PRO A 69 -8.90 -39.02 -8.30
N ASP A 70 -8.86 -38.67 -7.01
CA ASP A 70 -9.91 -39.07 -6.07
C ASP A 70 -9.57 -38.68 -4.61
N ARG A 71 -10.63 -38.30 -3.90
CA ARG A 71 -10.81 -38.19 -2.44
C ARG A 71 -10.09 -37.09 -1.63
N SER A 72 -10.85 -36.00 -1.49
CA SER A 72 -11.17 -35.32 -0.22
C SER A 72 -10.34 -35.68 1.01
N LEU A 73 -9.42 -34.80 1.36
CA LEU A 73 -9.29 -34.32 2.74
C LEU A 73 -9.20 -32.80 2.70
N ALA A 74 -10.27 -32.18 3.19
CA ALA A 74 -10.42 -30.75 3.32
C ALA A 74 -9.34 -30.17 4.23
N VAL A 75 -8.25 -29.68 3.64
CA VAL A 75 -7.45 -28.63 4.26
C VAL A 75 -7.88 -27.34 3.61
N GLN A 76 -8.81 -26.66 4.28
CA GLN A 76 -9.10 -25.24 4.07
C GLN A 76 -7.81 -24.46 4.32
N ARG A 77 -6.90 -24.48 3.34
CA ARG A 77 -5.96 -23.38 3.14
C ARG A 77 -6.85 -22.23 2.75
N SER A 78 -7.24 -21.44 3.76
CA SER A 78 -7.82 -20.13 3.58
C SER A 78 -6.86 -19.40 2.67
N SER A 79 -7.20 -19.44 1.37
CA SER A 79 -6.45 -18.76 0.35
C SER A 79 -6.53 -17.32 0.77
N LEU A 80 -5.40 -16.80 1.22
CA LEU A 80 -5.18 -15.38 1.30
C LEU A 80 -4.97 -14.87 -0.13
N ASP A 81 -5.88 -15.24 -1.05
CA ASP A 81 -6.60 -14.31 -1.89
C ASP A 81 -7.21 -13.23 -0.97
N LYS A 82 -6.32 -12.43 -0.36
CA LYS A 82 -6.56 -11.01 -0.32
C LYS A 82 -6.71 -10.67 -1.80
N ARG A 83 -7.95 -10.76 -2.29
CA ARG A 83 -8.72 -9.59 -2.66
C ARG A 83 -7.83 -8.36 -2.52
N ILE A 84 -6.93 -8.22 -3.48
CA ILE A 84 -6.84 -6.98 -4.20
C ILE A 84 -8.13 -6.99 -5.04
N GLU A 85 -9.29 -6.94 -4.36
CA GLU A 85 -10.27 -5.93 -4.69
C GLU A 85 -9.38 -4.71 -4.84
N ARG A 86 -9.12 -4.37 -6.11
CA ARG A 86 -8.74 -3.03 -6.48
C ARG A 86 -9.63 -2.21 -5.58
N LEU A 87 -9.05 -1.62 -4.53
CA LEU A 87 -9.74 -0.69 -3.67
C LEU A 87 -10.03 0.44 -4.65
N SER A 88 -11.13 0.31 -5.39
CA SER A 88 -11.75 1.34 -6.18
C SER A 88 -12.30 2.25 -5.11
N CYS A 89 -11.39 3.01 -4.51
CA CYS A 89 -11.72 4.20 -3.78
C CYS A 89 -12.33 5.10 -4.85
N ALA A 90 -13.64 4.97 -5.06
CA ALA A 90 -14.38 5.91 -5.85
C ALA A 90 -14.10 7.27 -5.21
N ALA A 91 -13.33 8.10 -5.91
CA ALA A 91 -12.97 9.41 -5.41
C ALA A 91 -14.24 10.24 -5.45
N LYS A 92 -14.68 10.70 -4.29
CA LYS A 92 -15.83 11.60 -4.18
C LYS A 92 -15.34 13.04 -4.39
N LEU A 93 -15.83 13.66 -5.46
CA LEU A 93 -15.63 15.06 -5.77
C LEU A 93 -16.88 15.84 -5.44
N SER A 94 -16.72 17.02 -4.84
CA SER A 94 -17.81 17.95 -4.57
C SER A 94 -17.41 19.35 -5.00
N ALA A 95 -18.28 20.03 -5.72
CA ALA A 95 -18.05 21.38 -6.22
C ALA A 95 -19.29 22.25 -6.05
N SER A 96 -19.11 23.47 -5.57
CA SER A 96 -20.14 24.50 -5.50
C SER A 96 -19.97 25.47 -6.67
N LEU A 97 -20.98 25.59 -7.50
CA LEU A 97 -21.01 26.51 -8.62
C LEU A 97 -21.46 27.92 -8.14
N PRO A 98 -21.08 28.99 -8.86
CA PRO A 98 -21.41 30.38 -8.53
C PRO A 98 -22.92 30.68 -8.55
N ASN A 99 -23.72 29.80 -9.15
CA ASN A 99 -25.19 29.86 -9.13
C ASN A 99 -25.80 29.27 -7.84
N GLY A 100 -24.97 28.86 -6.87
CA GLY A 100 -25.40 28.23 -5.61
C GLY A 100 -25.67 26.72 -5.72
N VAL A 101 -25.50 26.11 -6.89
CA VAL A 101 -25.72 24.68 -7.10
C VAL A 101 -24.48 23.91 -6.62
N SER A 102 -24.70 22.87 -5.80
CA SER A 102 -23.64 21.94 -5.41
C SER A 102 -23.77 20.63 -6.16
N VAL A 103 -22.69 20.18 -6.76
CA VAL A 103 -22.61 18.92 -7.49
C VAL A 103 -21.66 17.99 -6.76
N SER A 104 -22.08 16.75 -6.50
CA SER A 104 -21.25 15.70 -5.93
C SER A 104 -21.20 14.52 -6.90
N VAL A 105 -20.01 14.04 -7.21
CA VAL A 105 -19.80 12.91 -8.13
C VAL A 105 -18.80 11.94 -7.52
N GLU A 106 -19.09 10.65 -7.61
CA GLU A 106 -18.16 9.58 -7.26
C GLU A 106 -17.60 9.00 -8.56
N CYS A 107 -16.29 9.11 -8.74
CA CYS A 107 -15.62 8.62 -9.94
C CYS A 107 -14.54 7.60 -9.56
N SER A 108 -14.58 6.44 -10.21
CA SER A 108 -13.55 5.40 -10.06
C SER A 108 -12.52 5.43 -11.19
N ASP A 109 -12.74 6.31 -12.18
CA ASP A 109 -11.97 6.40 -13.42
C ASP A 109 -11.27 7.75 -13.54
N VAL A 110 -10.02 7.74 -14.02
CA VAL A 110 -9.17 8.94 -14.09
C VAL A 110 -9.58 9.84 -15.25
N ASP A 111 -10.01 9.26 -16.38
CA ASP A 111 -10.47 10.02 -17.54
C ASP A 111 -11.80 10.73 -17.22
N GLY A 112 -12.72 10.01 -16.57
CA GLY A 112 -13.94 10.60 -16.03
C GLY A 112 -13.69 11.74 -15.04
N LEU A 113 -12.74 11.57 -14.11
CA LEU A 113 -12.37 12.60 -13.15
C LEU A 113 -11.78 13.85 -13.83
N THR A 114 -10.91 13.65 -14.83
CA THR A 114 -10.29 14.75 -15.60
C THR A 114 -11.31 15.54 -16.39
N ALA A 115 -12.27 14.86 -17.02
CA ALA A 115 -13.37 15.50 -17.75
C ALA A 115 -14.25 16.37 -16.82
N ILE A 116 -14.59 15.88 -15.62
CA ILE A 116 -15.39 16.61 -14.64
C ILE A 116 -14.66 17.87 -14.16
N ILE A 117 -13.37 17.75 -13.83
CA ILE A 117 -12.55 18.89 -13.41
C ILE A 117 -12.47 19.93 -14.53
N GLY A 118 -12.25 19.49 -15.77
CA GLY A 118 -12.23 20.36 -16.94
C GLY A 118 -13.56 21.10 -17.15
N ALA A 119 -14.69 20.41 -17.02
CA ALA A 119 -16.01 21.01 -17.15
C ALA A 119 -16.30 22.04 -16.05
N LEU A 120 -15.96 21.73 -14.79
CA LEU A 120 -16.12 22.65 -13.66
C LEU A 120 -15.24 23.90 -13.78
N GLY A 121 -14.03 23.77 -14.35
CA GLY A 121 -13.12 24.90 -14.59
C GLY A 121 -13.63 25.93 -15.62
N HIS A 122 -14.56 25.53 -16.50
CA HIS A 122 -15.18 26.43 -17.49
C HIS A 122 -16.45 27.12 -16.98
N VAL A 123 -16.93 26.80 -15.77
CA VAL A 123 -18.08 27.47 -15.16
C VAL A 123 -17.64 28.87 -14.74
N GLN A 124 -18.01 29.88 -15.54
CA GLN A 124 -17.70 31.27 -15.23
C GLN A 124 -18.29 31.66 -13.87
N ALA A 125 -17.42 31.90 -12.90
CA ALA A 125 -17.79 32.57 -11.65
C ALA A 125 -18.20 34.00 -12.00
N ARG A 126 -19.50 34.22 -12.19
CA ARG A 126 -20.06 35.56 -12.35
C ARG A 126 -19.80 36.30 -11.03
N ARG A 127 -18.78 37.17 -11.06
CA ARG A 127 -18.41 38.06 -9.96
C ARG A 127 -19.45 39.16 -9.79
#